data_AF-D0MCW9-F1
#
_entry.id   AF-D0MCW9-F1
#
_cell.length_a   1.000
_cell.length_b   1.000
_cell.length_c   1.000
_cell.angle_alpha   90.00
_cell.angle_beta   90.00
_cell.angle_gamma   90.00
#
_symmetry.space_group_name_H-M   'P 1'
#
loop_
_entity.id
_entity.type
_entity.pdbx_description
1 polymer ?
#
loop_
_entity_poly.entity_id
_entity_poly.type
_entity_poly.pdbx_seq_one_letter_code
_entity_poly.pdbx_strand_id
1 'polypeptide(L)'
;MCFIEQYIIRKNIKESYPRDWDEDFITRSLLKSLRTELPQPTSIHLHPYTKPDLRHHKVEVKWDAYKMTGGKENKFGDVAILVVTKYPDGDTIKGVAFLEAKKRYKNSSHFRAIDFEQLKRITDNAPRASLLLYDFNIINQYWWPTYIVTVPADLVIATHKKDISLYKFSKPFSAALLNYLLGFDLEHTEKALSIAKGYQTEYGTPLYLMVIRVGIGTEPPSDNEVDFNRNYFVRLEE
;
A
#
# COMPACT_ATOMS: atom_id res chain seq x y z
N MET A 1 -2.11 -13.49 -5.95
CA MET A 1 -2.13 -12.18 -6.64
C MET A 1 -1.93 -12.43 -8.12
N CYS A 2 -2.67 -11.73 -8.97
CA CYS A 2 -2.70 -12.00 -10.40
C CYS A 2 -1.46 -11.40 -11.11
N PHE A 3 -1.22 -11.84 -12.34
CA PHE A 3 -0.13 -11.36 -13.19
C PHE A 3 -0.30 -9.89 -13.59
N ILE A 4 -1.54 -9.40 -13.64
CA ILE A 4 -1.88 -8.07 -14.16
C ILE A 4 -1.46 -6.98 -13.18
N GLU A 5 -1.69 -7.15 -11.87
CA GLU A 5 -1.27 -6.16 -10.87
C GLU A 5 0.27 -6.07 -10.83
N GLN A 6 0.95 -7.22 -10.90
CA GLN A 6 2.42 -7.27 -10.97
C GLN A 6 2.94 -6.55 -12.21
N TYR A 7 2.27 -6.72 -13.36
CA TYR A 7 2.62 -6.02 -14.59
C TYR A 7 2.47 -4.50 -14.43
N ILE A 8 1.33 -4.02 -13.91
CA ILE A 8 1.08 -2.59 -13.68
C ILE A 8 2.10 -1.99 -12.72
N ILE A 9 2.39 -2.69 -11.62
CA ILE A 9 3.40 -2.30 -10.64
C ILE A 9 4.76 -2.15 -11.32
N ARG A 10 5.23 -3.18 -12.05
CA ARG A 10 6.55 -3.16 -12.69
C ARG A 10 6.66 -2.10 -13.78
N LYS A 11 5.60 -1.94 -14.59
CA LYS A 11 5.48 -0.92 -15.63
C LYS A 11 5.68 0.48 -15.05
N ASN A 12 4.94 0.82 -13.99
CA ASN A 12 5.01 2.14 -13.36
C ASN A 12 6.40 2.50 -12.86
N ILE A 13 7.10 1.57 -12.20
CA ILE A 13 8.46 1.86 -11.71
C ILE A 13 9.46 1.99 -12.86
N LYS A 14 9.36 1.10 -13.86
CA LYS A 14 10.29 1.08 -15.01
C LYS A 14 10.16 2.34 -15.88
N GLU A 15 8.93 2.80 -16.13
CA GLU A 15 8.66 3.97 -16.96
C GLU A 15 9.04 5.29 -16.26
N SER A 16 9.05 5.32 -14.92
CA SER A 16 9.45 6.50 -14.15
C SER A 16 10.96 6.77 -14.18
N TYR A 17 11.81 5.76 -14.42
CA TYR A 17 13.26 5.94 -14.47
C TYR A 17 13.76 6.21 -15.91
N PRO A 18 14.70 7.15 -16.14
CA PRO A 18 15.42 7.98 -15.17
C PRO A 18 14.83 9.38 -14.94
N ARG A 19 13.83 9.79 -15.73
CA ARG A 19 13.38 11.19 -15.82
C ARG A 19 12.50 11.59 -14.65
N ASP A 20 11.49 10.77 -14.36
CA ASP A 20 10.50 11.00 -13.31
C ASP A 20 10.78 10.16 -12.06
N TRP A 21 12.08 9.98 -11.75
CA TRP A 21 12.53 9.21 -10.57
C TRP A 21 12.36 10.02 -9.29
N ASP A 22 11.10 10.25 -8.93
CA ASP A 22 10.63 11.06 -7.81
C ASP A 22 9.59 10.29 -6.98
N GLU A 23 9.70 10.36 -5.64
CA GLU A 23 8.90 9.52 -4.73
C GLU A 23 7.40 9.81 -4.88
N ASP A 24 7.03 11.10 -4.91
CA ASP A 24 5.64 11.53 -5.04
C ASP A 24 5.08 11.21 -6.43
N PHE A 25 5.88 11.40 -7.47
CA PHE A 25 5.48 11.06 -8.84
C PHE A 25 5.22 9.54 -8.98
N ILE A 26 6.18 8.72 -8.55
CA ILE A 26 6.08 7.25 -8.63
C ILE A 26 4.87 6.76 -7.85
N THR A 27 4.69 7.24 -6.61
CA THR A 27 3.57 6.87 -5.74
C THR A 27 2.24 7.22 -6.40
N ARG A 28 2.09 8.48 -6.85
CA ARG A 28 0.87 8.95 -7.52
C ARG A 28 0.55 8.15 -8.78
N SER A 29 1.54 7.91 -9.63
CA SER A 29 1.38 7.15 -10.88
C SER A 29 0.94 5.72 -10.59
N LEU A 30 1.62 5.04 -9.65
CA LEU A 30 1.29 3.68 -9.24
C LEU A 30 -0.15 3.55 -8.74
N LEU A 31 -0.57 4.41 -7.81
CA LEU A 31 -1.92 4.37 -7.24
C LEU A 31 -2.98 4.69 -8.29
N LYS A 32 -2.70 5.64 -9.20
CA LYS A 32 -3.57 5.94 -10.34
C LYS A 32 -3.71 4.73 -11.26
N SER A 33 -2.62 4.12 -11.71
CA SER A 33 -2.66 2.96 -12.61
C SER A 33 -3.37 1.76 -11.99
N LEU A 34 -3.17 1.49 -10.69
CA LEU A 34 -3.93 0.43 -10.01
C LEU A 34 -5.44 0.69 -10.05
N ARG A 35 -5.88 1.95 -10.01
CA ARG A 35 -7.29 2.30 -10.16
C ARG A 35 -7.78 2.15 -11.61
N THR A 36 -7.04 2.72 -12.57
CA THR A 36 -7.55 2.97 -13.93
C THR A 36 -7.22 1.88 -14.93
N GLU A 37 -6.13 1.12 -14.74
CA GLU A 37 -5.69 0.10 -15.69
C GLU A 37 -6.16 -1.32 -15.32
N LEU A 38 -6.58 -1.55 -14.06
CA LEU A 38 -7.16 -2.82 -13.65
C LEU A 38 -8.66 -2.89 -13.98
N PRO A 39 -9.18 -4.07 -14.39
CA PRO A 39 -10.62 -4.29 -14.46
C PRO A 39 -11.30 -3.98 -13.12
N GLN A 40 -12.50 -3.42 -13.15
CA GLN A 40 -13.28 -3.09 -11.94
C GLN A 40 -14.61 -3.87 -11.96
N PRO A 41 -14.81 -4.91 -11.13
CA PRO A 41 -13.86 -5.46 -10.17
C PRO A 41 -12.73 -6.28 -10.81
N THR A 42 -11.56 -6.28 -10.18
CA THR A 42 -10.44 -7.16 -10.53
C THR A 42 -10.68 -8.52 -9.90
N SER A 43 -10.58 -9.59 -10.68
CA SER A 43 -10.64 -10.95 -10.15
C SER A 43 -9.24 -11.45 -9.78
N ILE A 44 -9.06 -11.87 -8.53
CA ILE A 44 -7.80 -12.43 -8.04
C ILE A 44 -7.96 -13.92 -7.79
N HIS A 45 -7.07 -14.71 -8.39
CA HIS A 45 -6.95 -16.12 -8.07
C HIS A 45 -5.97 -16.30 -6.90
N LEU A 46 -6.47 -16.87 -5.80
CA LEU A 46 -5.65 -17.30 -4.67
C LEU A 46 -4.97 -18.63 -5.02
N HIS A 47 -3.70 -18.79 -4.64
CA HIS A 47 -3.02 -20.06 -4.86
C HIS A 47 -3.62 -21.12 -3.91
N PRO A 48 -3.92 -22.34 -4.38
CA PRO A 48 -4.64 -23.34 -3.59
C PRO A 48 -3.93 -23.75 -2.28
N TYR A 49 -2.60 -23.60 -2.20
CA TYR A 49 -1.82 -23.91 -1.00
C TYR A 49 -1.75 -22.78 0.03
N THR A 50 -2.10 -21.54 -0.31
CA THR A 50 -1.92 -20.41 0.63
C THR A 50 -3.07 -20.27 1.63
N LYS A 51 -4.29 -20.65 1.23
CA LYS A 51 -5.51 -20.59 2.06
C LYS A 51 -6.50 -21.68 1.63
N PRO A 52 -6.42 -22.90 2.21
CA PRO A 52 -7.26 -24.02 1.80
C PRO A 52 -8.76 -23.73 1.87
N ASP A 53 -9.21 -22.96 2.84
CA ASP A 53 -10.64 -22.66 3.03
C ASP A 53 -11.18 -21.62 2.04
N LEU A 54 -10.29 -20.83 1.42
CA LEU A 54 -10.65 -19.77 0.48
C LEU A 54 -10.42 -20.17 -0.99
N ARG A 55 -9.87 -21.36 -1.25
CA ARG A 55 -9.41 -21.80 -2.58
C ARG A 55 -10.53 -21.97 -3.62
N HIS A 56 -11.78 -22.07 -3.19
CA HIS A 56 -12.96 -22.18 -4.05
C HIS A 56 -13.71 -20.85 -4.22
N HIS A 57 -13.32 -19.82 -3.48
CA HIS A 57 -13.99 -18.53 -3.50
C HIS A 57 -13.32 -17.60 -4.50
N LYS A 58 -14.15 -16.96 -5.33
CA LYS A 58 -13.71 -15.85 -6.18
C LYS A 58 -13.34 -14.67 -5.29
N VAL A 59 -12.17 -14.08 -5.50
CA VAL A 59 -11.79 -12.83 -4.83
C VAL A 59 -11.98 -11.70 -5.83
N GLU A 60 -12.89 -10.78 -5.53
CA GLU A 60 -13.14 -9.59 -6.33
C GLU A 60 -12.66 -8.36 -5.58
N VAL A 61 -11.99 -7.46 -6.30
CA VAL A 61 -11.40 -6.25 -5.72
C VAL A 61 -11.81 -5.04 -6.52
N LYS A 62 -12.33 -4.02 -5.84
CA LYS A 62 -12.51 -2.67 -6.40
C LYS A 62 -11.48 -1.73 -5.80
N TRP A 63 -10.85 -0.95 -6.66
CA TRP A 63 -9.76 -0.05 -6.29
C TRP A 63 -10.19 1.38 -6.54
N ASP A 64 -9.96 2.25 -5.57
CA ASP A 64 -10.04 3.70 -5.70
C ASP A 64 -8.81 4.36 -5.11
N ALA A 65 -8.48 5.55 -5.62
CA ALA A 65 -7.30 6.28 -5.22
C ALA A 65 -7.58 7.77 -5.20
N TYR A 66 -7.16 8.41 -4.12
CA TYR A 66 -7.41 9.81 -3.79
C TYR A 66 -6.12 10.48 -3.30
N LYS A 67 -6.07 11.80 -3.46
CA LYS A 67 -5.06 12.68 -2.91
C LYS A 67 -5.72 13.65 -1.94
N MET A 68 -5.07 13.86 -0.80
CA MET A 68 -5.55 14.82 0.20
C MET A 68 -5.42 16.27 -0.30
N THR A 69 -6.39 17.11 0.05
CA THR A 69 -6.36 18.57 -0.17
C THR A 69 -5.82 19.29 1.07
N GLY A 70 -4.84 20.17 0.88
CA GLY A 70 -4.13 20.87 1.96
C GLY A 70 -3.01 20.01 2.58
N GLY A 71 -1.94 20.66 3.05
CA GLY A 71 -0.77 19.98 3.62
C GLY A 71 -0.61 20.25 5.12
N LYS A 72 -0.46 19.19 5.90
CA LYS A 72 0.09 19.23 7.26
C LYS A 72 1.20 18.18 7.38
N GLU A 73 2.09 18.36 8.35
CA GLU A 73 3.12 17.38 8.69
C GLU A 73 2.49 16.01 8.98
N ASN A 74 3.09 14.94 8.45
CA ASN A 74 2.49 13.61 8.39
C ASN A 74 3.15 12.65 9.40
N LYS A 75 2.37 12.13 10.36
CA LYS A 75 2.83 11.17 11.37
C LYS A 75 2.47 9.71 11.05
N PHE A 76 1.91 9.44 9.87
CA PHE A 76 1.39 8.12 9.48
C PHE A 76 1.93 7.63 8.13
N GLY A 77 2.93 8.33 7.59
CA GLY A 77 3.55 8.02 6.32
C GLY A 77 2.74 8.40 5.09
N ASP A 78 3.38 8.41 3.93
CA ASP A 78 2.88 9.03 2.70
C ASP A 78 1.55 8.46 2.17
N VAL A 79 1.26 7.17 2.40
CA VAL A 79 0.09 6.47 1.85
C VAL A 79 -0.68 5.73 2.94
N ALA A 80 -2.00 5.92 2.98
CA ALA A 80 -2.93 5.01 3.65
C ALA A 80 -3.61 4.10 2.61
N ILE A 81 -3.66 2.80 2.87
CA ILE A 81 -4.46 1.83 2.14
C ILE A 81 -5.60 1.36 3.05
N LEU A 82 -6.78 1.96 2.91
CA LEU A 82 -7.99 1.58 3.64
C LEU A 82 -8.62 0.36 2.96
N VAL A 83 -8.69 -0.75 3.67
CA VAL A 83 -9.25 -2.00 3.16
C VAL A 83 -10.54 -2.34 3.89
N VAL A 84 -11.57 -2.70 3.13
CA VAL A 84 -12.82 -3.29 3.64
C VAL A 84 -13.05 -4.61 2.92
N THR A 85 -12.97 -5.72 3.66
CA THR A 85 -13.09 -7.08 3.12
C THR A 85 -14.32 -7.77 3.70
N LYS A 86 -15.21 -8.26 2.82
CA LYS A 86 -16.33 -9.14 3.17
C LYS A 86 -15.98 -10.61 2.92
N TYR A 87 -16.36 -11.46 3.86
CA TYR A 87 -16.15 -12.91 3.81
C TYR A 87 -17.47 -13.68 3.64
N PRO A 88 -17.43 -14.95 3.16
CA PRO A 88 -18.63 -15.75 2.90
C PRO A 88 -19.49 -16.05 4.13
N ASP A 89 -18.89 -16.05 5.31
CA ASP A 89 -19.55 -16.27 6.61
C ASP A 89 -20.25 -15.02 7.16
N GLY A 90 -20.16 -13.89 6.46
CA GLY A 90 -20.74 -12.61 6.87
C GLY A 90 -19.77 -11.69 7.60
N ASP A 91 -18.56 -12.16 7.92
CA ASP A 91 -17.56 -11.32 8.58
C ASP A 91 -17.11 -10.17 7.67
N THR A 92 -16.89 -9.01 8.28
CA THR A 92 -16.34 -7.83 7.61
C THR A 92 -15.13 -7.32 8.37
N ILE A 93 -13.98 -7.33 7.71
CA ILE A 93 -12.75 -6.76 8.24
C ILE A 93 -12.57 -5.35 7.68
N LYS A 94 -12.31 -4.38 8.57
CA LYS A 94 -11.91 -3.02 8.24
C LYS A 94 -10.55 -2.75 8.84
N GLY A 95 -9.63 -2.20 8.06
CA GLY A 95 -8.31 -1.84 8.52
C GLY A 95 -7.56 -0.95 7.55
N VAL A 96 -6.44 -0.40 7.99
CA VAL A 96 -5.58 0.46 7.16
C VAL A 96 -4.13 0.02 7.21
N ALA A 97 -3.48 -0.07 6.05
CA ALA A 97 -2.02 -0.15 5.98
C ALA A 97 -1.44 1.25 5.78
N PHE A 98 -0.41 1.59 6.55
CA PHE A 98 0.33 2.85 6.43
C PHE A 98 1.69 2.60 5.79
N LEU A 99 2.02 3.36 4.76
CA LEU A 99 3.24 3.21 3.99
C LEU A 99 4.04 4.51 3.90
N GLU A 100 5.32 4.44 4.20
CA GLU A 100 6.29 5.52 3.98
C GLU A 100 7.10 5.24 2.70
N ALA A 101 6.90 6.05 1.67
CA ALA A 101 7.48 5.82 0.35
C ALA A 101 8.92 6.34 0.30
N LYS A 102 9.86 5.49 -0.18
CA LYS A 102 11.27 5.88 -0.34
C LYS A 102 11.87 5.32 -1.62
N LYS A 103 12.62 6.14 -2.36
CA LYS A 103 13.33 5.75 -3.58
C LYS A 103 14.81 5.53 -3.34
N ARG A 104 15.37 4.59 -4.08
CA ARG A 104 16.83 4.42 -4.17
C ARG A 104 17.46 5.57 -4.94
N TYR A 105 18.59 6.11 -4.49
CA TYR A 105 19.27 7.20 -5.18
C TYR A 105 20.13 6.68 -6.35
N LYS A 106 20.24 7.47 -7.43
CA LYS A 106 21.08 7.14 -8.60
C LYS A 106 22.52 6.88 -8.17
N ASN A 107 23.15 5.87 -8.78
CA ASN A 107 24.54 5.45 -8.50
C ASN A 107 24.84 5.16 -7.02
N SER A 108 23.81 4.79 -6.24
CA SER A 108 23.91 4.54 -4.81
C SER A 108 23.18 3.24 -4.48
N SER A 109 23.62 2.52 -3.45
CA SER A 109 22.84 1.44 -2.82
C SER A 109 21.84 1.95 -1.78
N HIS A 110 21.80 3.26 -1.53
CA HIS A 110 21.08 3.85 -0.40
C HIS A 110 19.76 4.53 -0.77
N PHE A 111 18.82 4.41 0.16
CA PHE A 111 17.57 5.16 0.31
C PHE A 111 17.82 6.34 1.25
N ARG A 112 18.53 7.38 0.76
CA ARG A 112 19.05 8.47 1.62
C ARG A 112 17.96 9.26 2.36
N ALA A 113 16.75 9.27 1.83
CA ALA A 113 15.60 9.95 2.42
C ALA A 113 14.98 9.21 3.63
N ILE A 114 15.43 7.99 3.97
CA ILE A 114 14.96 7.32 5.19
C ILE A 114 15.37 8.18 6.40
N ASP A 115 14.41 8.62 7.20
CA ASP A 115 14.61 9.33 8.46
C ASP A 115 14.16 8.45 9.63
N PHE A 116 15.09 8.05 10.49
CA PHE A 116 14.78 7.19 11.63
C PHE A 116 13.92 7.87 12.68
N GLU A 117 14.03 9.18 12.86
CA GLU A 117 13.18 9.91 13.81
C GLU A 117 11.75 10.02 13.29
N GLN A 118 11.58 10.21 11.98
CA GLN A 118 10.28 10.12 11.33
C GLN A 118 9.69 8.71 11.46
N LEU A 119 10.48 7.66 11.19
CA LEU A 119 10.01 6.28 11.33
C LEU A 119 9.57 5.95 12.76
N LYS A 120 10.31 6.40 13.78
CA LYS A 120 9.90 6.23 15.19
C LYS A 120 8.55 6.89 15.44
N ARG A 121 8.37 8.15 15.03
CA ARG A 121 7.08 8.86 15.16
C ARG A 121 5.94 8.13 14.46
N ILE A 122 6.21 7.55 13.29
CA ILE A 122 5.23 6.74 12.55
C ILE A 122 4.90 5.48 13.34
N THR A 123 5.88 4.70 13.78
CA THR A 123 5.66 3.43 14.49
C THR A 123 5.01 3.61 15.87
N ASP A 124 5.22 4.75 16.53
CA ASP A 124 4.54 5.09 17.78
C ASP A 124 3.02 5.24 17.60
N ASN A 125 2.56 5.54 16.38
CA ASN A 125 1.15 5.75 16.06
C ASN A 125 0.54 4.64 15.19
N ALA A 126 1.37 3.98 14.38
CA ALA A 126 1.00 2.89 13.49
C ALA A 126 2.11 1.80 13.55
N PRO A 127 2.10 0.93 14.57
CA PRO A 127 3.12 -0.09 14.76
C PRO A 127 3.32 -1.05 13.56
N ARG A 128 2.31 -1.24 12.72
CA ARG A 128 2.34 -2.07 11.51
C ARG A 128 2.75 -1.30 10.25
N ALA A 129 3.09 -0.01 10.37
CA ALA A 129 3.56 0.78 9.24
C ALA A 129 4.80 0.15 8.57
N SER A 130 4.89 0.29 7.26
CA SER A 130 5.97 -0.26 6.47
C SER A 130 6.56 0.81 5.54
N LEU A 131 7.84 0.69 5.19
CA LEU A 131 8.39 1.43 4.07
C LEU A 131 7.97 0.80 2.76
N LEU A 132 7.67 1.62 1.76
CA LEU A 132 7.48 1.25 0.37
C LEU A 132 8.71 1.68 -0.43
N LEU A 133 9.62 0.73 -0.68
CA LEU A 133 10.92 1.01 -1.28
C LEU A 133 10.89 0.80 -2.80
N TYR A 134 11.18 1.87 -3.55
CA TYR A 134 11.32 1.84 -5.00
C TYR A 134 12.79 1.68 -5.42
N ASP A 135 13.08 0.70 -6.27
CA ASP A 135 14.36 0.53 -6.94
C ASP A 135 14.17 0.59 -8.46
N PHE A 136 15.06 1.30 -9.15
CA PHE A 136 15.10 1.35 -10.61
C PHE A 136 15.75 0.08 -11.19
N ASN A 137 16.50 -0.66 -10.37
CA ASN A 137 17.01 -1.98 -10.70
C ASN A 137 16.04 -3.07 -10.24
N ILE A 138 16.03 -4.16 -10.99
CA ILE A 138 15.22 -5.32 -10.66
C ILE A 138 15.76 -6.03 -9.41
N ILE A 139 14.88 -6.36 -8.49
CA ILE A 139 15.15 -7.10 -7.26
C ILE A 139 14.82 -8.57 -7.51
N ASN A 140 15.86 -9.40 -7.67
CA ASN A 140 15.76 -10.79 -8.13
C ASN A 140 15.82 -11.86 -7.02
N GLN A 141 15.68 -11.47 -5.75
CA GLN A 141 15.75 -12.39 -4.60
C GLN A 141 14.42 -13.09 -4.27
N TYR A 142 13.38 -12.89 -5.08
CA TYR A 142 12.06 -13.48 -4.91
C TYR A 142 11.69 -14.35 -6.10
N TRP A 143 10.75 -15.27 -5.88
CA TRP A 143 10.14 -16.09 -6.94
C TRP A 143 9.65 -15.25 -8.13
N TRP A 144 9.16 -14.04 -7.86
CA TRP A 144 8.76 -13.07 -8.86
C TRP A 144 9.64 -11.82 -8.74
N PRO A 145 10.48 -11.52 -9.75
CA PRO A 145 11.25 -10.30 -9.75
C PRO A 145 10.36 -9.06 -9.62
N THR A 146 10.82 -8.07 -8.85
CA THR A 146 10.07 -6.84 -8.57
C THR A 146 10.97 -5.62 -8.61
N TYR A 147 10.40 -4.43 -8.71
CA TYR A 147 11.10 -3.14 -8.54
C TYR A 147 10.68 -2.42 -7.26
N ILE A 148 9.75 -3.02 -6.52
CA ILE A 148 9.14 -2.44 -5.34
C ILE A 148 8.98 -3.50 -4.25
N VAL A 149 9.39 -3.15 -3.05
CA VAL A 149 9.30 -4.01 -1.87
C VAL A 149 8.76 -3.23 -0.68
N THR A 150 8.22 -3.97 0.28
CA THR A 150 7.78 -3.44 1.57
C THR A 150 8.66 -3.97 2.68
N VAL A 151 9.06 -3.11 3.61
CA VAL A 151 9.83 -3.45 4.80
C VAL A 151 9.09 -2.91 6.02
N PRO A 152 8.79 -3.72 7.05
CA PRO A 152 8.28 -3.20 8.32
C PRO A 152 9.16 -2.08 8.88
N ALA A 153 8.55 -0.96 9.30
CA ALA A 153 9.29 0.22 9.72
C ALA A 153 10.10 -0.03 11.00
N ASP A 154 9.57 -0.85 11.92
CA ASP A 154 10.24 -1.30 13.14
C ASP A 154 11.53 -2.08 12.84
N LEU A 155 11.55 -2.93 11.80
CA LEU A 155 12.76 -3.62 11.37
C LEU A 155 13.80 -2.67 10.77
N VAL A 156 13.37 -1.64 10.05
CA VAL A 156 14.29 -0.60 9.55
C VAL A 156 14.93 0.16 10.71
N ILE A 157 14.15 0.51 11.74
CA ILE A 157 14.63 1.13 12.97
C ILE A 157 15.61 0.21 13.69
N ALA A 158 15.21 -1.03 13.97
CA ALA A 158 16.00 -1.99 14.75
C ALA A 158 17.34 -2.34 14.09
N THR A 159 17.38 -2.37 12.75
CA THR A 159 18.60 -2.70 12.01
C THR A 159 19.47 -1.48 11.69
N HIS A 160 18.94 -0.26 11.84
CA HIS A 160 19.60 1.00 11.46
C HIS A 160 20.15 1.02 10.02
N LYS A 161 19.47 0.34 9.09
CA LYS A 161 19.89 0.24 7.69
C LYS A 161 19.12 1.21 6.80
N LYS A 162 19.80 1.74 5.78
CA LYS A 162 19.20 2.62 4.75
C LYS A 162 19.60 2.23 3.33
N ASP A 163 19.96 0.97 3.09
CA ASP A 163 20.48 0.50 1.81
C ASP A 163 19.78 -0.78 1.33
N ILE A 164 20.19 -1.27 0.16
CA ILE A 164 19.66 -2.50 -0.45
C ILE A 164 19.77 -3.74 0.45
N SER A 165 20.58 -3.73 1.52
CA SER A 165 20.62 -4.84 2.47
C SER A 165 19.34 -4.95 3.31
N LEU A 166 18.42 -3.99 3.22
CA LEU A 166 17.05 -4.08 3.72
C LEU A 166 16.22 -5.14 2.98
N TYR A 167 16.58 -5.52 1.76
CA TYR A 167 15.76 -6.43 0.96
C TYR A 167 15.56 -7.80 1.61
N LYS A 168 16.53 -8.31 2.36
CA LYS A 168 16.38 -9.60 3.08
C LYS A 168 15.28 -9.59 4.14
N PHE A 169 14.83 -8.41 4.57
CA PHE A 169 13.73 -8.21 5.52
C PHE A 169 12.42 -7.83 4.82
N SER A 170 12.41 -7.82 3.49
CA SER A 170 11.33 -7.24 2.70
C SER A 170 10.56 -8.30 1.92
N LYS A 171 9.34 -7.94 1.51
CA LYS A 171 8.51 -8.73 0.60
C LYS A 171 8.12 -7.88 -0.61
N PRO A 172 7.89 -8.47 -1.80
CA PRO A 172 7.34 -7.73 -2.93
C PRO A 172 6.06 -7.00 -2.54
N PHE A 173 5.86 -5.76 -3.01
CA PHE A 173 4.66 -4.98 -2.65
C PHE A 173 3.36 -5.71 -2.96
N SER A 174 3.33 -6.45 -4.06
CA SER A 174 2.24 -7.36 -4.41
C SER A 174 1.94 -8.41 -3.33
N ALA A 175 2.96 -9.02 -2.75
CA ALA A 175 2.75 -9.96 -1.65
C ALA A 175 2.17 -9.26 -0.40
N ALA A 176 2.62 -8.03 -0.10
CA ALA A 176 2.05 -7.22 0.98
C ALA A 176 0.61 -6.79 0.70
N LEU A 177 0.30 -6.36 -0.53
CA LEU A 177 -1.06 -6.06 -0.96
C LEU A 177 -1.98 -7.26 -0.75
N LEU A 178 -1.56 -8.46 -1.13
CA LEU A 178 -2.37 -9.67 -0.89
C LEU A 178 -2.67 -9.87 0.60
N ASN A 179 -1.71 -9.63 1.49
CA ASN A 179 -1.96 -9.67 2.93
C ASN A 179 -3.01 -8.63 3.34
N TYR A 180 -2.89 -7.39 2.88
CA TYR A 180 -3.84 -6.31 3.16
C TYR A 180 -5.26 -6.66 2.69
N LEU A 181 -5.42 -7.21 1.48
CA LEU A 181 -6.72 -7.64 0.93
C LEU A 181 -7.41 -8.70 1.81
N LEU A 182 -6.61 -9.55 2.43
CA LEU A 182 -7.06 -10.61 3.35
C LEU A 182 -7.15 -10.13 4.80
N GLY A 183 -6.96 -8.84 5.07
CA GLY A 183 -7.06 -8.26 6.42
C GLY A 183 -5.82 -8.42 7.29
N PHE A 184 -4.72 -8.98 6.77
CA PHE A 184 -3.44 -9.10 7.50
C PHE A 184 -2.62 -7.83 7.39
N ASP A 185 -1.71 -7.61 8.34
CA ASP A 185 -0.77 -6.48 8.35
C ASP A 185 -1.44 -5.08 8.37
N LEU A 186 -2.72 -4.99 8.77
CA LEU A 186 -3.50 -3.75 8.87
C LEU A 186 -3.56 -3.22 10.31
N GLU A 187 -3.63 -1.90 10.47
CA GLU A 187 -4.09 -1.27 11.71
C GLU A 187 -5.63 -1.32 11.79
N HIS A 188 -6.14 -1.67 12.98
CA HIS A 188 -7.59 -1.78 13.23
C HIS A 188 -8.10 -0.81 14.30
N THR A 189 -7.20 -0.02 14.90
CA THR A 189 -7.59 0.93 15.94
C THR A 189 -8.47 2.05 15.36
N GLU A 190 -9.43 2.52 16.16
CA GLU A 190 -10.31 3.63 15.75
C GLU A 190 -9.53 4.89 15.41
N LYS A 191 -8.44 5.16 16.14
CA LYS A 191 -7.51 6.27 15.87
C LYS A 191 -6.88 6.14 14.49
N ALA A 192 -6.28 4.98 14.17
CA ALA A 192 -5.68 4.73 12.86
C ALA A 192 -6.68 4.91 11.72
N LEU A 193 -7.87 4.32 11.86
CA LEU A 193 -8.95 4.43 10.87
C LEU A 193 -9.42 5.88 10.72
N SER A 194 -9.66 6.60 11.81
CA SER A 194 -10.13 7.99 11.77
C SER A 194 -9.14 8.93 11.10
N ILE A 195 -7.84 8.71 11.31
CA ILE A 195 -6.77 9.50 10.69
C ILE A 195 -6.67 9.20 9.21
N ALA A 196 -6.64 7.92 8.82
CA ALA A 196 -6.61 7.50 7.42
C ALA A 196 -7.82 8.01 6.62
N LYS A 197 -8.99 8.04 7.26
CA LYS A 197 -10.24 8.55 6.69
C LYS A 197 -10.32 10.08 6.63
N GLY A 198 -9.37 10.81 7.21
CA GLY A 198 -9.36 12.27 7.20
C GLY A 198 -10.37 12.92 8.15
N TYR A 199 -10.78 12.23 9.23
CA TYR A 199 -11.61 12.81 10.30
C TYR A 199 -10.78 13.39 11.45
N GLN A 200 -9.54 12.95 11.63
CA GLN A 200 -8.58 13.46 12.61
C GLN A 200 -7.32 13.95 11.90
N THR A 201 -7.27 15.25 11.58
CA THR A 201 -6.18 15.85 10.78
C THR A 201 -5.12 16.56 11.64
N GLU A 202 -5.36 16.69 12.94
CA GLU A 202 -4.46 17.30 13.92
C GLU A 202 -3.18 16.47 14.15
N TYR A 203 -3.22 15.17 13.84
CA TYR A 203 -2.05 14.29 13.90
C TYR A 203 -1.31 14.17 12.57
N GLY A 204 -1.76 14.87 11.52
CA GLY A 204 -1.31 14.63 10.15
C GLY A 204 -2.08 13.49 9.51
N THR A 205 -2.35 13.61 8.22
CA THR A 205 -3.08 12.62 7.43
C THR A 205 -2.21 12.26 6.22
N PRO A 206 -2.18 10.99 5.80
CA PRO A 206 -1.44 10.58 4.61
C PRO A 206 -1.81 11.39 3.37
N LEU A 207 -0.80 11.69 2.55
CA LEU A 207 -0.97 12.46 1.32
C LEU A 207 -1.87 11.74 0.31
N TYR A 208 -1.76 10.41 0.27
CA TYR A 208 -2.55 9.56 -0.59
C TYR A 208 -3.42 8.59 0.22
N LEU A 209 -4.65 8.39 -0.25
CA LEU A 209 -5.56 7.37 0.26
C LEU A 209 -5.92 6.42 -0.88
N MET A 210 -5.57 5.15 -0.75
CA MET A 210 -6.10 4.08 -1.58
C MET A 210 -7.24 3.41 -0.83
N VAL A 211 -8.42 3.35 -1.43
CA VAL A 211 -9.56 2.63 -0.87
C VAL A 211 -9.73 1.34 -1.64
N ILE A 212 -9.67 0.21 -0.94
CA ILE A 212 -9.79 -1.12 -1.51
C ILE A 212 -10.99 -1.83 -0.89
N ARG A 213 -11.91 -2.25 -1.75
CA ARG A 213 -13.11 -3.00 -1.38
C ARG A 213 -12.98 -4.41 -1.91
N VAL A 214 -13.05 -5.39 -1.02
CA VAL A 214 -12.80 -6.79 -1.34
C VAL A 214 -14.03 -7.63 -1.00
N GLY A 215 -14.45 -8.45 -1.95
CA GLY A 215 -15.43 -9.52 -1.74
C GLY A 215 -14.77 -10.87 -1.94
N ILE A 216 -14.77 -11.72 -0.91
CA ILE A 216 -14.24 -13.09 -0.97
C ILE A 216 -15.45 -14.01 -0.97
N GLY A 217 -15.75 -14.62 -2.11
CA GLY A 217 -16.95 -15.44 -2.29
C GLY A 217 -18.26 -14.65 -2.23
N THR A 218 -18.17 -13.32 -2.14
CA THR A 218 -19.28 -12.36 -2.09
C THR A 218 -18.98 -11.21 -3.04
N GLU A 219 -19.98 -10.36 -3.28
CA GLU A 219 -19.71 -9.08 -3.93
C GLU A 219 -18.86 -8.17 -3.01
N PRO A 220 -17.92 -7.39 -3.58
CA PRO A 220 -17.22 -6.36 -2.82
C PRO A 220 -18.19 -5.31 -2.27
N PRO A 221 -17.89 -4.70 -1.10
CA PRO A 221 -18.64 -3.56 -0.60
C PRO A 221 -18.89 -2.50 -1.68
N SER A 222 -20.08 -1.89 -1.66
CA SER A 222 -20.40 -0.72 -2.46
C SER A 222 -19.62 0.51 -1.98
N ASP A 223 -19.58 1.57 -2.79
CA ASP A 223 -18.82 2.79 -2.45
C ASP A 223 -19.36 3.48 -1.18
N ASN A 224 -20.67 3.42 -0.99
CA ASN A 224 -21.34 4.05 0.15
C ASN A 224 -21.12 3.29 1.48
N GLU A 225 -20.66 2.05 1.42
CA GLU A 225 -20.33 1.25 2.61
C GLU A 225 -18.94 1.57 3.17
N VAL A 226 -18.12 2.31 2.41
CA VAL A 226 -16.80 2.77 2.86
C VAL A 226 -16.84 4.25 3.21
N ASP A 227 -16.77 4.49 4.51
CA ASP A 227 -16.81 5.81 5.12
C ASP A 227 -15.42 6.46 5.16
N PHE A 228 -15.28 7.64 4.56
CA PHE A 228 -14.11 8.53 4.67
C PHE A 228 -14.52 9.96 4.26
N ASN A 229 -13.69 10.94 4.65
CA ASN A 229 -14.00 12.35 4.48
C ASN A 229 -13.78 12.82 3.02
N ARG A 230 -14.83 12.70 2.21
CA ARG A 230 -14.81 13.05 0.78
C ARG A 230 -14.54 14.53 0.48
N ASN A 231 -14.65 15.42 1.48
CA ASN A 231 -14.30 16.83 1.33
C ASN A 231 -12.78 17.07 1.36
N TYR A 232 -12.03 16.16 1.98
CA TYR A 232 -10.57 16.25 2.13
C TYR A 232 -9.81 15.41 1.11
N PHE A 233 -10.50 14.54 0.38
CA PHE A 233 -9.89 13.63 -0.58
C PHE A 233 -10.46 13.87 -1.97
N VAL A 234 -9.59 14.36 -2.86
CA VAL A 234 -9.90 14.50 -4.28
C VAL A 234 -9.44 13.26 -5.00
N ARG A 235 -10.30 12.70 -5.84
CA ARG A 235 -9.99 11.50 -6.61
C ARG A 235 -8.80 11.78 -7.54
N LEU A 236 -7.87 10.84 -7.68
CA LEU A 236 -6.69 11.01 -8.53
C LEU A 236 -7.07 10.95 -10.02
N GLU A 237 -7.56 12.03 -10.62
CA GLU A 237 -8.07 12.01 -12.00
C GLU A 237 -7.02 11.65 -13.09
N GLU A 238 -7.50 11.50 -14.32
CA GLU A 238 -6.72 11.33 -15.56
C GLU A 238 -5.69 12.45 -15.81
#